data_AF-A0A3N4I6S1-F1
#
_entry.id   AF-A0A3N4I6S1-F1
#
_cell.length_a   1.000
_cell.length_b   1.000
_cell.length_c   1.000
_cell.angle_alpha   90.00
_cell.angle_beta   90.00
_cell.angle_gamma   90.00
#
_symmetry.space_group_name_H-M   'P 1'
#
loop_
_entity.id
_entity.type
_entity.pdbx_description
1 polymer ?
#
loop_
_entity_poly.entity_id
_entity_poly.type
_entity_poly.pdbx_seq_one_letter_code
_entity_poly.pdbx_strand_id
1 'polypeptide(L)'
;MLSRPFFKSEPQKPERPPAIQRSTPRRPRTPLQPPSITLSGWNPSTSTRLLSSSLAQDIWSALPERWQFSHDWHLVYSLEQHGSSLTTLYNNCDASKDSFAFYVLVVGDTIGGIFGAALTDPPAPSGRYFGKRESFLWKKQLGKDGKDGPFKAFMATGINDYVAFCRHESLSIGAGKDGKTGLWLNDRFDKGYSGRCDTFMNEPLSDDDGGSFEVLGVEVWQIPF
;
A
#
# COMPACT_ATOMS: atom_id res chain seq x y z
N MET A 1 -34.88 56.96 -88.48
CA MET A 1 -33.85 56.08 -87.89
C MET A 1 -33.23 56.82 -86.71
N LEU A 2 -33.57 56.44 -85.47
CA LEU A 2 -33.05 57.05 -84.25
C LEU A 2 -32.77 55.94 -83.23
N SER A 3 -31.49 55.84 -82.85
CA SER A 3 -30.89 54.85 -81.95
C SER A 3 -31.49 54.88 -80.55
N ARG A 4 -31.67 53.71 -79.95
CA ARG A 4 -31.88 53.54 -78.49
C ARG A 4 -30.61 53.04 -77.80
N PRO A 5 -30.37 53.44 -76.53
CA PRO A 5 -29.02 53.54 -75.97
C PRO A 5 -28.52 52.25 -75.32
N PHE A 6 -27.19 52.13 -75.30
CA PHE A 6 -26.38 51.14 -74.60
C PHE A 6 -26.61 51.17 -73.07
N PHE A 7 -26.98 50.03 -72.49
CA PHE A 7 -26.83 49.78 -71.05
C PHE A 7 -25.44 49.18 -70.78
N LYS A 8 -24.65 49.86 -69.95
CA LYS A 8 -23.38 49.34 -69.42
C LYS A 8 -23.67 48.33 -68.31
N SER A 9 -23.12 47.12 -68.40
CA SER A 9 -23.11 46.13 -67.33
C SER A 9 -22.07 46.48 -66.28
N GLU A 10 -22.46 46.42 -65.00
CA GLU A 10 -21.61 46.64 -63.84
C GLU A 10 -20.79 45.38 -63.53
N PRO A 11 -19.49 45.48 -63.18
CA PRO A 11 -18.67 44.30 -62.91
C PRO A 11 -19.03 43.65 -61.55
N GLN A 12 -19.30 42.34 -61.57
CA GLN A 12 -19.49 41.54 -60.36
C GLN A 12 -18.22 41.51 -59.51
N LYS A 13 -18.36 41.82 -58.22
CA LYS A 13 -17.29 41.75 -57.22
C LYS A 13 -16.93 40.28 -56.95
N PRO A 14 -15.65 39.89 -56.85
CA PRO A 14 -15.27 38.51 -56.59
C PRO A 14 -15.70 38.07 -55.18
N GLU A 15 -16.41 36.94 -55.10
CA GLU A 15 -16.77 36.28 -53.84
C GLU A 15 -15.50 35.79 -53.11
N ARG A 16 -15.45 36.02 -51.79
CA ARG A 16 -14.35 35.53 -50.94
C ARG A 16 -14.49 34.01 -50.74
N PRO A 17 -13.41 33.23 -50.82
CA PRO A 17 -13.46 31.80 -50.54
C PRO A 17 -13.81 31.55 -49.05
N PRO A 18 -14.47 30.42 -48.73
CA PRO A 18 -14.90 30.10 -47.38
C PRO A 18 -13.71 29.92 -46.44
N ALA A 19 -13.85 30.43 -45.21
CA ALA A 19 -12.82 30.32 -44.19
C ALA A 19 -12.60 28.85 -43.79
N ILE A 20 -11.37 28.36 -43.94
CA ILE A 20 -10.95 27.05 -43.44
C ILE A 20 -11.08 27.08 -41.91
N GLN A 21 -12.06 26.36 -41.36
CA GLN A 21 -12.18 26.15 -39.92
C GLN A 21 -10.97 25.34 -39.45
N ARG A 22 -10.00 26.03 -38.83
CA ARG A 22 -8.88 25.37 -38.15
C ARG A 22 -9.46 24.61 -36.96
N SER A 23 -9.45 23.29 -37.02
CA SER A 23 -9.73 22.46 -35.85
C SER A 23 -8.74 22.83 -34.76
N THR A 24 -9.25 23.12 -33.57
CA THR A 24 -8.42 23.37 -32.40
C THR A 24 -7.61 22.10 -32.10
N PRO A 25 -6.29 22.19 -31.86
CA PRO A 25 -5.53 21.02 -31.44
C PRO A 25 -6.10 20.50 -30.12
N ARG A 26 -6.52 19.23 -30.09
CA ARG A 26 -6.87 18.56 -28.83
C ARG A 26 -5.66 18.68 -27.89
N ARG A 27 -5.86 19.27 -26.72
CA ARG A 27 -4.83 19.31 -25.68
C ARG A 27 -4.32 17.88 -25.44
N PRO A 28 -3.01 17.64 -25.35
CA PRO A 28 -2.49 16.37 -24.88
C PRO A 28 -3.11 16.12 -23.50
N ARG A 29 -3.69 14.93 -23.31
CA ARG A 29 -4.15 14.51 -21.97
C ARG A 29 -2.88 14.42 -21.13
N THR A 30 -2.74 15.31 -20.14
CA THR A 30 -1.71 15.16 -19.11
C THR A 30 -1.83 13.73 -18.56
N PRO A 31 -0.73 12.96 -18.45
CA PRO A 31 -0.78 11.68 -17.76
C PRO A 31 -1.38 11.93 -16.38
N LEU A 32 -2.42 11.17 -16.02
CA LEU A 32 -2.97 11.22 -14.67
C LEU A 32 -1.82 10.87 -13.73
N GLN A 33 -1.40 11.83 -12.92
CA GLN A 33 -0.42 11.58 -11.87
C GLN A 33 -1.04 10.54 -10.93
N PRO A 34 -0.31 9.47 -10.54
CA PRO A 34 -0.84 8.51 -9.59
C PRO A 34 -1.25 9.26 -8.32
N PRO A 35 -2.37 8.88 -7.70
CA PRO A 35 -2.83 9.57 -6.51
C PRO A 35 -1.78 9.40 -5.41
N SER A 36 -1.47 10.47 -4.70
CA SER A 36 -0.46 10.45 -3.64
C SER A 36 -1.08 9.98 -2.33
N ILE A 37 -0.42 9.04 -1.65
CA ILE A 37 -0.83 8.57 -0.33
C ILE A 37 -0.37 9.55 0.74
N THR A 38 -1.32 10.02 1.55
CA THR A 38 -1.09 10.86 2.73
C THR A 38 -0.87 9.97 3.94
N LEU A 39 0.30 10.09 4.58
CA LEU A 39 0.61 9.39 5.82
C LEU A 39 0.52 10.36 7.00
N SER A 40 -0.26 10.02 8.02
CA SER A 40 -0.49 10.86 9.19
C SER A 40 -0.45 10.08 10.50
N GLY A 41 -0.22 10.77 11.62
CA GLY A 41 -0.22 10.18 12.98
C GLY A 41 1.17 10.00 13.61
N TRP A 42 2.25 10.24 12.87
CA TRP A 42 3.57 10.32 13.52
C TRP A 42 3.66 11.54 14.44
N ASN A 43 4.22 11.35 15.63
CA ASN A 43 4.58 12.48 16.49
C ASN A 43 5.76 13.26 15.89
N PRO A 44 5.88 14.59 16.13
CA PRO A 44 6.99 15.39 15.63
C PRO A 44 8.37 14.90 16.09
N SER A 45 8.44 14.21 17.23
CA SER A 45 9.65 13.63 17.80
C SER A 45 10.04 12.27 17.20
N THR A 46 9.19 11.67 16.36
CA THR A 46 9.41 10.31 15.83
C THR A 46 10.42 10.36 14.69
N SER A 47 11.55 9.71 14.94
CA SER A 47 12.71 9.73 14.07
C SER A 47 12.73 8.56 13.09
N THR A 48 12.30 7.39 13.55
CA THR A 48 12.24 6.14 12.78
C THR A 48 10.87 6.04 12.13
N ARG A 49 10.84 6.32 10.82
CA ARG A 49 9.64 6.21 9.98
C ARG A 49 9.88 5.11 8.97
N LEU A 50 9.25 3.96 9.18
CA LEU A 50 9.49 2.79 8.35
C LEU A 50 8.71 2.91 7.03
N LEU A 51 7.45 3.32 7.10
CA LEU A 51 6.62 3.47 5.91
C LEU A 51 6.96 4.75 5.15
N SER A 52 7.63 4.63 4.01
CA SER A 52 7.81 5.74 3.06
C SER A 52 6.60 5.89 2.14
N SER A 53 6.41 7.06 1.53
CA SER A 53 5.32 7.27 0.55
C SER A 53 5.43 6.34 -0.66
N SER A 54 6.66 6.00 -1.10
CA SER A 54 6.86 5.06 -2.21
C SER A 54 6.47 3.64 -1.80
N LEU A 55 6.86 3.21 -0.60
CA LEU A 55 6.47 1.90 -0.07
C LEU A 55 4.95 1.81 0.16
N ALA A 56 4.34 2.87 0.68
CA ALA A 56 2.89 2.94 0.81
C ALA A 56 2.21 2.79 -0.56
N GLN A 57 2.74 3.42 -1.60
CA GLN A 57 2.22 3.31 -2.97
C GLN A 57 2.34 1.89 -3.52
N ASP A 58 3.46 1.22 -3.26
CA ASP A 58 3.67 -0.17 -3.66
C ASP A 58 2.65 -1.09 -2.97
N ILE A 59 2.44 -0.94 -1.66
CA ILE A 59 1.46 -1.72 -0.88
C ILE A 59 0.04 -1.42 -1.35
N TRP A 60 -0.30 -0.15 -1.56
CA TRP A 60 -1.62 0.28 -2.04
C TRP A 60 -1.96 -0.31 -3.41
N SER A 61 -0.97 -0.38 -4.30
CA SER A 61 -1.13 -0.97 -5.64
C SER A 61 -1.38 -2.48 -5.59
N ALA A 62 -0.99 -3.14 -4.48
CA ALA A 62 -1.29 -4.55 -4.23
C ALA A 62 -2.63 -4.79 -3.51
N LEU A 63 -3.28 -3.75 -2.96
CA LEU A 63 -4.61 -3.91 -2.38
C LEU A 63 -5.65 -4.22 -3.47
N PRO A 64 -6.75 -4.93 -3.14
CA PRO A 64 -7.85 -5.10 -4.08
C PRO A 64 -8.37 -3.76 -4.57
N GLU A 65 -8.76 -3.65 -5.86
CA GLU A 65 -9.16 -2.38 -6.50
C GLU A 65 -10.19 -1.59 -5.69
N ARG A 66 -11.13 -2.28 -5.06
CA ARG A 66 -12.16 -1.60 -4.25
C ARG A 66 -11.62 -0.92 -3.00
N TRP A 67 -10.37 -1.12 -2.60
CA TRP A 67 -9.72 -0.40 -1.49
C TRP A 67 -8.86 0.78 -1.99
N GLN A 68 -8.65 0.88 -3.30
CA GLN A 68 -7.81 1.89 -3.95
C GLN A 68 -8.51 3.25 -4.13
N PHE A 69 -9.51 3.57 -3.31
CA PHE A 69 -10.08 4.93 -3.25
C PHE A 69 -9.58 5.72 -2.05
N SER A 70 -9.07 5.03 -1.02
CA SER A 70 -8.58 5.64 0.20
C SER A 70 -7.08 5.91 0.09
N HIS A 71 -6.72 7.17 0.35
CA HIS A 71 -5.34 7.67 0.25
C HIS A 71 -4.84 8.22 1.58
N ASP A 72 -5.69 8.30 2.60
CA ASP A 72 -5.37 8.87 3.90
C ASP A 72 -5.14 7.73 4.88
N TRP A 73 -3.86 7.44 5.15
CA TRP A 73 -3.46 6.39 6.07
C TRP A 73 -3.13 7.00 7.42
N HIS A 74 -3.56 6.32 8.46
CA HIS A 74 -3.38 6.77 9.84
C HIS A 74 -2.54 5.78 10.62
N LEU A 75 -1.51 6.28 11.30
CA LEU A 75 -0.68 5.48 12.20
C LEU A 75 -1.50 5.09 13.43
N VAL A 76 -1.70 3.79 13.61
CA VAL A 76 -2.37 3.20 14.79
C VAL A 76 -1.35 2.89 15.88
N TYR A 77 -0.19 2.39 15.48
CA TYR A 77 0.86 1.99 16.40
C TYR A 77 2.24 2.20 15.76
N SER A 78 3.21 2.55 16.60
CA SER A 78 4.63 2.68 16.25
C SER A 78 5.42 2.30 17.48
N LEU A 79 6.41 1.42 17.31
CA LEU A 79 7.29 0.95 18.37
C LEU A 79 8.00 2.11 19.09
N GLU A 80 8.48 3.09 18.32
CA GLU A 80 9.17 4.26 18.86
C GLU A 80 8.22 5.17 19.66
N GLN A 81 6.98 5.35 19.20
CA GLN A 81 6.03 6.25 19.85
C GLN A 81 5.29 5.65 21.05
N HIS A 82 4.98 4.36 20.97
CA HIS A 82 4.03 3.70 21.89
C HIS A 82 4.70 2.64 22.79
N GLY A 83 6.00 2.40 22.59
CA GLY A 83 6.79 1.47 23.39
C GLY A 83 6.66 0.01 22.93
N SER A 84 7.47 -0.87 23.50
CA SER A 84 7.70 -2.25 23.05
C SER A 84 6.73 -3.29 23.59
N SER A 85 5.43 -2.98 23.62
CA SER A 85 4.41 -3.88 24.17
C SER A 85 3.40 -4.30 23.11
N LEU A 86 3.38 -5.60 22.79
CA LEU A 86 2.37 -6.18 21.90
C LEU A 86 0.94 -5.97 22.42
N THR A 87 0.77 -5.94 23.74
CA THR A 87 -0.52 -5.59 24.35
C THR A 87 -0.93 -4.15 24.01
N THR A 88 0.02 -3.21 23.97
CA THR A 88 -0.25 -1.83 23.53
C THR A 88 -0.65 -1.78 22.06
N LEU A 89 0.03 -2.54 21.19
CA LEU A 89 -0.37 -2.67 19.79
C LEU A 89 -1.82 -3.15 19.66
N TYR A 90 -2.19 -4.21 20.39
CA TYR A 90 -3.55 -4.74 20.38
C TYR A 90 -4.60 -3.74 20.88
N ASN A 91 -4.32 -3.04 21.98
CA ASN A 91 -5.24 -2.03 22.51
C ASN A 91 -5.46 -0.88 21.51
N ASN A 92 -4.40 -0.43 20.83
CA ASN A 92 -4.51 0.61 19.81
C ASN A 92 -5.32 0.13 18.60
N CYS A 93 -5.16 -1.14 18.18
CA CYS A 93 -5.95 -1.70 17.08
C CYS A 93 -7.43 -1.91 17.48
N ASP A 94 -7.70 -2.29 18.73
CA ASP A 94 -9.06 -2.50 19.25
C ASP A 94 -9.86 -1.18 19.29
N ALA A 95 -9.19 -0.05 19.56
CA ALA A 95 -9.80 1.28 19.54
C ALA A 95 -10.39 1.65 18.17
N SER A 96 -9.92 1.00 17.09
CA SER A 96 -10.37 1.23 15.71
C SER A 96 -11.15 0.05 15.12
N LYS A 97 -11.54 -0.96 15.91
CA LYS A 97 -12.11 -2.22 15.41
C LYS A 97 -13.45 -2.10 14.68
N ASP A 98 -14.23 -1.08 15.03
CA ASP A 98 -15.56 -0.86 14.47
C ASP A 98 -15.49 -0.23 13.07
N SER A 99 -14.29 0.24 12.67
CA SER A 99 -14.03 0.77 11.34
C SER A 99 -13.77 -0.37 10.36
N PHE A 100 -14.48 -0.35 9.22
CA PHE A 100 -14.15 -1.21 8.10
C PHE A 100 -12.86 -0.69 7.45
N ALA A 101 -11.75 -1.36 7.72
CA ALA A 101 -10.42 -0.88 7.35
C ALA A 101 -9.44 -2.01 7.06
N PHE A 102 -8.40 -1.70 6.29
CA PHE A 102 -7.20 -2.53 6.20
C PHE A 102 -6.17 -2.08 7.23
N TYR A 103 -5.40 -3.05 7.76
CA TYR A 103 -4.34 -2.84 8.72
C TYR A 103 -3.02 -3.28 8.09
N VAL A 104 -2.12 -2.33 7.85
CA VAL A 104 -0.80 -2.59 7.27
C VAL A 104 0.22 -2.63 8.40
N LEU A 105 0.70 -3.84 8.71
CA LEU A 105 1.85 -4.07 9.57
C LEU A 105 3.12 -3.84 8.77
N VAL A 106 4.03 -3.03 9.31
CA VAL A 106 5.35 -2.73 8.76
C VAL A 106 6.40 -3.10 9.81
N VAL A 107 7.37 -3.90 9.43
CA VAL A 107 8.48 -4.36 10.27
C VAL A 107 9.79 -4.03 9.55
N GLY A 108 10.66 -3.32 10.25
CA GLY A 108 12.05 -3.15 9.84
C GLY A 108 12.94 -4.08 10.65
N ASP A 109 13.86 -4.78 10.00
CA ASP A 109 14.91 -5.54 10.70
C ASP A 109 16.24 -4.75 10.78
N THR A 110 17.18 -5.27 11.56
CA THR A 110 18.49 -4.62 11.76
C THR A 110 19.46 -4.80 10.59
N ILE A 111 19.13 -5.63 9.60
CA ILE A 111 19.96 -5.88 8.41
C ILE A 111 19.53 -5.08 7.17
N GLY A 112 18.45 -4.31 7.28
CA GLY A 112 17.95 -3.38 6.26
C GLY A 112 16.73 -3.87 5.48
N GLY A 113 16.15 -5.00 5.86
CA GLY A 113 14.89 -5.51 5.32
C GLY A 113 13.70 -4.73 5.86
N ILE A 114 12.75 -4.43 4.98
CA ILE A 114 11.42 -3.92 5.36
C ILE A 114 10.33 -4.82 4.79
N PHE A 115 9.47 -5.34 5.66
CA PHE A 115 8.46 -6.32 5.29
C PHE A 115 7.29 -6.27 6.25
N GLY A 116 6.24 -7.02 5.96
CA GLY A 116 5.10 -7.06 6.84
C GLY A 116 3.89 -7.72 6.20
N ALA A 117 2.72 -7.24 6.60
CA ALA A 117 1.45 -7.78 6.17
C ALA A 117 0.43 -6.67 5.94
N ALA A 118 -0.52 -6.89 5.04
CA ALA A 118 -1.78 -6.17 4.98
C ALA A 118 -2.89 -7.13 5.44
N LEU A 119 -3.66 -6.74 6.46
CA LEU A 119 -4.69 -7.55 7.09
C LEU A 119 -6.06 -6.88 6.94
N THR A 120 -7.09 -7.66 6.71
CA THR A 120 -8.48 -7.16 6.54
C THR A 120 -9.20 -6.90 7.86
N ASP A 121 -8.56 -7.21 8.98
CA ASP A 121 -9.13 -7.22 10.31
C ASP A 121 -8.03 -6.79 11.30
N PRO A 122 -8.37 -6.10 12.40
CA PRO A 122 -7.39 -5.60 13.36
C PRO A 122 -6.65 -6.74 14.07
N PRO A 123 -5.34 -6.63 14.30
CA PRO A 123 -4.64 -7.53 15.21
C PRO A 123 -5.24 -7.49 16.62
N ALA A 124 -5.81 -8.61 17.07
CA ALA A 124 -6.43 -8.73 18.39
C ALA A 124 -6.24 -10.14 18.99
N PRO A 125 -5.93 -10.26 20.29
CA PRO A 125 -5.66 -11.55 20.94
C PRO A 125 -6.97 -12.32 21.14
N SER A 126 -7.36 -13.10 20.14
CA SER A 126 -8.59 -13.90 20.16
C SER A 126 -8.36 -15.39 20.39
N GLY A 127 -7.11 -15.86 20.27
CA GLY A 127 -6.78 -17.30 20.28
C GLY A 127 -7.39 -18.07 19.10
N ARG A 128 -7.86 -17.37 18.06
CA ARG A 128 -8.43 -17.93 16.83
C ARG A 128 -7.76 -17.30 15.62
N TYR A 129 -7.77 -18.02 14.51
CA TYR A 129 -7.37 -17.44 13.24
C TYR A 129 -8.41 -16.40 12.79
N PHE A 130 -7.92 -15.30 12.23
CA PHE A 130 -8.72 -14.20 11.67
C PHE A 130 -8.07 -13.66 10.40
N GLY A 131 -8.78 -12.77 9.71
CA GLY A 131 -8.36 -12.23 8.41
C GLY A 131 -9.01 -12.98 7.24
N LYS A 132 -9.29 -12.25 6.16
CA LYS A 132 -9.85 -12.77 4.91
C LYS A 132 -8.74 -12.97 3.88
N ARG A 133 -9.10 -13.63 2.77
CA ARG A 133 -8.19 -14.00 1.67
C ARG A 133 -7.59 -12.82 0.88
N GLU A 134 -7.96 -11.61 1.25
CA GLU A 134 -7.44 -10.38 0.66
C GLU A 134 -6.27 -9.83 1.47
N SER A 135 -6.01 -10.43 2.62
CA SER A 135 -4.78 -10.21 3.36
C SER A 135 -3.60 -10.79 2.57
N PHE A 136 -2.43 -10.18 2.72
CA PHE A 136 -1.21 -10.64 2.06
C PHE A 136 0.03 -10.29 2.88
N LEU A 137 1.10 -11.05 2.69
CA LEU A 137 2.43 -10.69 3.16
C LEU A 137 3.15 -9.87 2.08
N TRP A 138 4.11 -9.04 2.47
CA TRP A 138 4.94 -8.31 1.52
C TRP A 138 6.36 -8.12 2.04
N LYS A 139 7.31 -7.93 1.13
CA LYS A 139 8.70 -7.56 1.45
C LYS A 139 9.29 -6.60 0.43
N LYS A 140 10.24 -5.78 0.87
CA LYS A 140 11.11 -4.95 0.05
C LYS A 140 12.47 -4.88 0.73
N GLN A 141 13.54 -4.97 -0.06
CA GLN A 141 14.89 -4.79 0.47
C GLN A 141 15.28 -3.32 0.30
N LEU A 142 15.75 -2.65 1.36
CA LEU A 142 16.19 -1.27 1.22
C LEU A 142 17.63 -1.24 0.69
N GLY A 143 17.86 -0.45 -0.35
CA GLY A 143 19.17 -0.38 -0.99
C GLY A 143 20.15 0.45 -0.17
N LYS A 144 21.32 -0.11 0.16
CA LYS A 144 22.41 0.66 0.82
C LYS A 144 22.96 1.78 -0.06
N ASP A 145 22.75 1.72 -1.37
CA ASP A 145 23.12 2.70 -2.38
C ASP A 145 21.97 3.64 -2.76
N GLY A 146 20.86 3.62 -2.01
CA GLY A 146 19.66 4.42 -2.29
C GLY A 146 18.78 3.85 -3.41
N LYS A 147 19.05 2.62 -3.89
CA LYS A 147 18.18 1.91 -4.83
C LYS A 147 17.49 0.75 -4.13
N ASP A 148 16.25 0.99 -3.70
CA ASP A 148 15.46 -0.07 -3.11
C ASP A 148 15.30 -1.25 -4.08
N GLY A 149 15.32 -2.45 -3.51
CA GLY A 149 14.97 -3.68 -4.20
C GLY A 149 13.50 -3.73 -4.63
N PRO A 150 13.13 -4.72 -5.44
CA PRO A 150 11.77 -4.87 -5.91
C PRO A 150 10.83 -5.15 -4.74
N PHE A 151 9.67 -4.50 -4.77
CA PHE A 151 8.55 -4.86 -3.91
C PHE A 151 7.96 -6.21 -4.34
N LYS A 152 7.68 -7.09 -3.38
CA LYS A 152 6.99 -8.37 -3.61
C LYS A 152 5.81 -8.49 -2.66
N ALA A 153 4.63 -8.82 -3.21
CA ALA A 153 3.44 -9.18 -2.45
C ALA A 153 3.14 -10.68 -2.61
N PHE A 154 2.73 -11.32 -1.52
CA PHE A 154 2.39 -12.74 -1.43
C PHE A 154 0.93 -12.86 -0.99
N MET A 155 0.05 -13.02 -1.98
CA MET A 155 -1.39 -13.10 -1.77
C MET A 155 -1.80 -14.40 -1.09
N ALA A 156 -2.92 -14.38 -0.37
CA ALA A 156 -3.47 -15.61 0.21
C ALA A 156 -3.79 -16.63 -0.90
N THR A 157 -3.33 -17.86 -0.72
CA THR A 157 -3.42 -18.93 -1.74
C THR A 157 -4.78 -19.59 -1.78
N GLY A 158 -5.57 -19.47 -0.71
CA GLY A 158 -6.84 -20.16 -0.53
C GLY A 158 -6.71 -21.64 -0.15
N ILE A 159 -5.49 -22.16 0.06
CA ILE A 159 -5.23 -23.52 0.53
C ILE A 159 -5.78 -23.72 1.96
N ASN A 160 -5.68 -22.69 2.80
CA ASN A 160 -6.26 -22.64 4.13
C ASN A 160 -6.67 -21.18 4.46
N ASP A 161 -7.42 -21.00 5.53
CA ASP A 161 -7.86 -19.69 6.01
C ASP A 161 -7.11 -19.25 7.29
N TYR A 162 -5.89 -19.77 7.50
CA TYR A 162 -5.06 -19.50 8.68
C TYR A 162 -4.22 -18.21 8.51
N VAL A 163 -4.91 -17.10 8.25
CA VAL A 163 -4.32 -15.81 7.84
C VAL A 163 -3.51 -15.15 8.97
N ALA A 164 -4.10 -14.91 10.13
CA ALA A 164 -3.38 -14.33 11.26
C ALA A 164 -3.86 -14.93 12.58
N PHE A 165 -2.96 -15.04 13.56
CA PHE A 165 -3.21 -15.63 14.87
C PHE A 165 -2.48 -14.84 15.94
N CYS A 166 -3.23 -14.28 16.88
CA CYS A 166 -2.71 -13.46 17.97
C CYS A 166 -2.86 -14.16 19.32
N ARG A 167 -1.78 -14.18 20.10
CA ARG A 167 -1.73 -14.53 21.52
C ARG A 167 -1.21 -13.32 22.30
N HIS A 168 -1.29 -13.38 23.62
CA HIS A 168 -0.75 -12.31 24.46
C HIS A 168 0.77 -12.19 24.28
N GLU A 169 1.43 -13.31 23.99
CA GLU A 169 2.89 -13.42 23.90
C GLU A 169 3.43 -13.35 22.46
N SER A 170 2.55 -13.33 21.45
CA SER A 170 3.00 -13.38 20.05
C SER A 170 1.94 -12.98 19.03
N LEU A 171 2.40 -12.37 17.94
CA LEU A 171 1.64 -12.16 16.70
C LEU A 171 2.19 -13.07 15.61
N SER A 172 1.33 -13.88 14.98
CA SER A 172 1.69 -14.76 13.85
C SER A 172 0.82 -14.47 12.63
N ILE A 173 1.41 -14.46 11.43
CA ILE A 173 0.72 -14.20 10.17
C ILE A 173 1.14 -15.27 9.16
N GLY A 174 0.15 -16.02 8.68
CA GLY A 174 0.29 -17.17 7.81
C GLY A 174 0.73 -18.41 8.56
N ALA A 175 0.11 -19.54 8.27
CA ALA A 175 0.46 -20.83 8.84
C ALA A 175 1.02 -21.77 7.76
N GLY A 176 2.13 -22.41 8.10
CA GLY A 176 2.79 -23.43 7.30
C GLY A 176 2.86 -24.77 8.02
N LYS A 177 3.45 -25.75 7.34
CA LYS A 177 3.73 -27.06 7.93
C LYS A 177 4.71 -26.93 9.10
N ASP A 178 4.64 -27.90 10.02
CA ASP A 178 5.54 -28.03 11.17
C ASP A 178 5.58 -26.78 12.08
N GLY A 179 4.49 -26.01 12.14
CA GLY A 179 4.37 -24.82 12.98
C GLY A 179 5.13 -23.59 12.45
N LYS A 180 5.67 -23.65 11.22
CA LYS A 180 6.25 -22.48 10.56
C LYS A 180 5.18 -21.46 10.24
N THR A 181 5.58 -20.20 10.18
CA THR A 181 4.70 -19.07 9.94
C THR A 181 5.37 -18.09 8.99
N GLY A 182 4.55 -17.37 8.22
CA GLY A 182 5.06 -16.40 7.26
C GLY A 182 5.74 -15.22 7.94
N LEU A 183 5.18 -14.75 9.05
CA LEU A 183 5.76 -13.73 9.90
C LEU A 183 5.33 -13.94 11.35
N TRP A 184 6.28 -13.90 12.27
CA TRP A 184 6.06 -13.99 13.71
C TRP A 184 6.86 -12.91 14.42
N LEU A 185 6.24 -12.32 15.43
CA LEU A 185 6.84 -11.34 16.33
C LEU A 185 6.51 -11.72 17.76
N ASN A 186 7.48 -11.55 18.66
CA ASN A 186 7.26 -11.72 20.08
C ASN A 186 6.58 -10.49 20.72
N ASP A 187 6.20 -10.64 21.97
CA ASP A 187 5.52 -9.62 22.78
C ASP A 187 6.30 -8.32 23.00
N ARG A 188 7.63 -8.37 22.89
CA ARG A 188 8.55 -7.25 23.12
C ARG A 188 9.02 -6.55 21.86
N PHE A 189 8.65 -7.05 20.68
CA PHE A 189 9.16 -6.54 19.40
C PHE A 189 10.69 -6.39 19.37
N ASP A 190 11.42 -7.32 19.98
CA ASP A 190 12.89 -7.39 19.85
C ASP A 190 13.32 -8.56 18.95
N LYS A 191 12.46 -9.56 18.78
CA LYS A 191 12.72 -10.76 17.97
C LYS A 191 11.55 -11.10 17.08
N GLY A 192 11.88 -11.53 15.87
CA GLY A 192 10.93 -12.10 14.94
C GLY A 192 11.44 -13.35 14.24
N TYR A 193 10.52 -13.99 13.52
CA TYR A 193 10.80 -15.11 12.66
C TYR A 193 9.96 -15.02 11.39
N SER A 194 10.53 -15.38 10.25
CA SER A 194 9.82 -15.50 8.99
C SER A 194 10.25 -16.77 8.26
N GLY A 195 9.28 -17.64 8.00
CA GLY A 195 9.44 -18.85 7.23
C GLY A 195 8.55 -18.88 6.01
N ARG A 196 8.65 -19.97 5.25
CA ARG A 196 7.69 -20.30 4.21
C ARG A 196 6.39 -20.78 4.87
N CYS A 197 5.24 -20.38 4.35
CA CYS A 197 3.94 -20.87 4.82
C CYS A 197 3.01 -21.23 3.65
N ASP A 198 2.06 -22.13 3.90
CA ASP A 198 1.12 -22.60 2.87
C ASP A 198 0.03 -21.54 2.59
N THR A 199 -0.30 -20.71 3.58
CA THR A 199 -1.31 -19.64 3.47
C THR A 199 -0.97 -18.62 2.40
N PHE A 200 0.30 -18.23 2.27
CA PHE A 200 0.75 -17.19 1.34
C PHE A 200 1.76 -17.68 0.30
N MET A 201 2.27 -18.91 0.45
CA MET A 201 3.36 -19.46 -0.38
C MET A 201 4.56 -18.51 -0.48
N ASN A 202 4.80 -17.74 0.58
CA ASN A 202 5.87 -16.77 0.63
C ASN A 202 7.25 -17.44 0.81
N GLU A 203 8.28 -16.72 0.39
CA GLU A 203 9.64 -16.94 0.87
C GLU A 203 9.87 -16.22 2.22
N PRO A 204 10.92 -16.57 2.98
CA PRO A 204 11.31 -15.79 4.16
C PRO A 204 11.39 -14.29 3.84
N LEU A 205 10.77 -13.49 4.71
CA LEU A 205 10.61 -12.06 4.51
C LEU A 205 11.88 -11.29 4.86
N SER A 206 12.53 -11.66 5.97
CA SER A 206 13.91 -11.23 6.25
C SER A 206 14.89 -12.05 5.42
N ASP A 207 16.01 -11.42 5.05
CA ASP A 207 17.10 -12.07 4.33
C ASP A 207 18.13 -12.71 5.30
N ASP A 208 17.89 -12.66 6.61
CA ASP A 208 18.76 -13.31 7.60
C ASP A 208 18.68 -14.84 7.51
N ASP A 209 19.83 -15.48 7.74
CA ASP A 209 19.97 -16.92 7.58
C ASP A 209 19.15 -17.67 8.63
N GLY A 210 18.28 -18.58 8.18
CA GLY A 210 17.41 -19.36 9.05
C GLY A 210 16.09 -18.68 9.41
N GLY A 211 15.87 -17.43 8.99
CA GLY A 211 14.59 -16.74 9.06
C GLY A 211 14.28 -16.05 10.39
N SER A 212 15.10 -16.22 11.43
CA SER A 212 15.05 -15.36 12.62
C SER A 212 15.58 -13.97 12.29
N PHE A 213 15.10 -12.92 12.96
CA PHE A 213 15.61 -11.57 12.78
C PHE A 213 15.43 -10.74 14.04
N GLU A 214 16.29 -9.73 14.21
CA GLU A 214 16.13 -8.69 15.23
C GLU A 214 15.29 -7.54 14.68
N VAL A 215 14.35 -7.07 15.47
CA VAL A 215 13.42 -6.02 15.08
C VAL A 215 14.05 -4.65 15.35
N LEU A 216 14.16 -3.83 14.29
CA LEU A 216 14.54 -2.43 14.40
C LEU A 216 13.33 -1.55 14.74
N GLY A 217 12.18 -1.85 14.16
CA GLY A 217 10.96 -1.08 14.35
C GLY A 217 9.71 -1.81 13.88
N VAL A 218 8.57 -1.39 14.43
CA VAL A 218 7.24 -1.88 14.03
C VAL A 218 6.30 -0.69 13.90
N GLU A 219 5.54 -0.63 12.82
CA GLU A 219 4.41 0.29 12.64
C GLU A 219 3.15 -0.49 12.24
N VAL A 220 1.98 0.00 12.64
CA VAL A 220 0.69 -0.44 12.14
C VAL A 220 -0.06 0.77 11.61
N TRP A 221 -0.48 0.69 10.35
CA TRP A 221 -1.22 1.72 9.64
C TRP A 221 -2.63 1.25 9.35
N GLN A 222 -3.60 2.15 9.48
CA GLN A 222 -4.98 1.91 9.10
C GLN A 222 -5.31 2.61 7.78
N ILE A 223 -5.96 1.88 6.89
CA ILE A 223 -6.53 2.37 5.64
C ILE A 223 -8.05 2.28 5.76
N PRO A 224 -8.76 3.40 5.98
CA PRO A 224 -10.21 3.38 6.09
C PRO A 224 -10.83 3.03 4.73
N PHE A 225 -11.90 2.22 4.75
CA PHE A 225 -12.85 2.13 3.64
C PHE A 225 -13.83 3.32 3.66
#